data_AF-A0A3D4E7B2-F1
#
_entry.id   AF-A0A3D4E7B2-F1
#
_cell.length_a   1.000
_cell.length_b   1.000
_cell.length_c   1.000
_cell.angle_alpha   90.00
_cell.angle_beta   90.00
_cell.angle_gamma   90.00
#
_symmetry.space_group_name_H-M   'P 1'
#
loop_
_entity.id
_entity.type
_entity.pdbx_description
1 polymer ?
#
loop_
_entity_poly.entity_id
_entity_poly.type
_entity_poly.pdbx_seq_one_letter_code
_entity_poly.pdbx_strand_id
1 'polypeptide(L)' 'THHGDTDAPLLGHIMPDWDQVLDIGVKAAHMAKLGYVGVDIVLDKHHGPMLLEINARPGISIQIANRQGLKARISSMGL' A
#
# COMPACT_ATOMS: atom_id res chain seq x y z
N THR A 1 -16.82 -4.33 6.15
CA THR A 1 -16.51 -5.42 5.21
C THR A 1 -16.87 -5.07 3.77
N HIS A 2 -17.69 -4.03 3.56
CA HIS A 2 -18.06 -3.51 2.24
C HIS A 2 -17.38 -2.15 1.98
N HIS A 3 -17.28 -1.79 0.70
CA HIS A 3 -16.80 -0.50 0.25
C HIS A 3 -17.81 0.61 0.60
N GLY A 4 -17.35 1.74 1.12
CA GLY A 4 -18.24 2.80 1.63
C GLY A 4 -19.16 3.43 0.58
N ASP A 5 -18.70 3.50 -0.69
CA ASP A 5 -19.45 4.18 -1.75
C ASP A 5 -20.24 3.22 -2.66
N THR A 6 -19.81 1.96 -2.77
CA THR A 6 -20.33 1.02 -3.78
C THR A 6 -20.98 -0.21 -3.15
N ASP A 7 -20.86 -0.36 -1.83
CA ASP A 7 -21.29 -1.53 -1.06
C ASP A 7 -20.70 -2.86 -1.53
N ALA A 8 -19.70 -2.83 -2.42
CA ALA A 8 -19.04 -4.02 -2.91
C ALA A 8 -18.30 -4.73 -1.75
N PRO A 9 -18.33 -6.08 -1.68
CA PRO A 9 -17.58 -6.81 -0.67
C PRO A 9 -16.08 -6.60 -0.87
N LEU A 10 -15.39 -6.17 0.20
CA LEU A 10 -13.93 -6.01 0.19
C LEU A 10 -13.23 -7.32 0.56
N LEU A 11 -13.88 -8.16 1.36
CA LEU A 11 -13.33 -9.47 1.72
C LEU A 11 -13.36 -10.40 0.50
N GLY A 12 -12.23 -11.04 0.21
CA GLY A 12 -12.08 -11.89 -0.97
C GLY A 12 -11.86 -11.13 -2.28
N HIS A 13 -11.86 -9.79 -2.25
CA HIS A 13 -11.45 -9.00 -3.41
C HIS A 13 -9.95 -9.18 -3.64
N ILE A 14 -9.58 -9.56 -4.86
CA ILE A 14 -8.19 -9.70 -5.28
C ILE A 14 -7.82 -8.45 -6.04
N MET A 15 -6.80 -7.74 -5.55
CA MET A 15 -6.30 -6.56 -6.27
C MET A 15 -5.51 -7.02 -7.50
N PRO A 16 -5.83 -6.53 -8.70
CA PRO A 16 -5.07 -6.87 -9.89
C PRO A 16 -3.64 -6.35 -9.79
N ASP A 17 -2.72 -7.04 -10.47
CA ASP A 17 -1.31 -6.63 -10.63
C ASP A 17 -0.57 -6.36 -9.30
N TRP A 18 -0.96 -7.05 -8.24
CA TRP A 18 -0.44 -6.81 -6.88
C TRP A 18 1.08 -6.89 -6.78
N ASP A 19 1.70 -7.86 -7.47
CA ASP A 19 3.16 -7.99 -7.47
C ASP A 19 3.85 -6.76 -8.09
N GLN A 20 3.24 -6.17 -9.12
CA GLN A 20 3.75 -4.95 -9.76
C GLN A 20 3.54 -3.71 -8.87
N VAL A 21 2.40 -3.64 -8.17
CA VAL A 21 2.15 -2.60 -7.14
C VAL A 21 3.24 -2.66 -6.06
N LEU A 22 3.57 -3.86 -5.57
CA LEU A 22 4.62 -4.06 -4.58
C LEU A 22 6.00 -3.66 -5.12
N ASP A 23 6.34 -4.06 -6.35
CA ASP A 23 7.61 -3.70 -6.99
C ASP A 23 7.78 -2.17 -7.14
N ILE A 24 6.73 -1.46 -7.55
CA ILE A 24 6.72 0.01 -7.60
C ILE A 24 6.97 0.60 -6.21
N GLY A 25 6.28 0.08 -5.19
CA GLY A 25 6.43 0.52 -3.80
C GLY A 25 7.87 0.37 -3.28
N VAL A 26 8.48 -0.80 -3.51
CA VAL A 26 9.86 -1.08 -3.10
C VAL A 26 10.84 -0.14 -3.82
N LYS A 27 10.70 0.02 -5.14
CA LYS A 27 11.55 0.93 -5.93
C LYS A 27 11.42 2.38 -5.47
N ALA A 28 10.19 2.85 -5.24
CA ALA A 28 9.92 4.19 -4.73
C ALA A 28 10.59 4.43 -3.36
N ALA A 29 10.47 3.47 -2.44
CA ALA A 29 11.11 3.54 -1.13
C ALA A 29 12.65 3.58 -1.22
N HIS A 30 13.25 2.75 -2.08
CA HIS A 30 14.70 2.76 -2.31
C HIS A 30 15.20 4.09 -2.88
N MET A 31 14.46 4.69 -3.82
CA MET A 31 14.81 5.98 -4.41
C MET A 31 14.72 7.13 -3.40
N ALA A 32 13.73 7.10 -2.51
CA ALA A 32 13.52 8.16 -1.53
C ALA A 32 14.63 8.22 -0.46
N LYS A 33 15.23 7.08 -0.09
CA LYS A 33 16.28 6.97 0.94
C LYS A 33 15.88 7.54 2.32
N LEU A 34 14.59 7.49 2.65
CA LEU A 34 14.04 8.03 3.91
C LEU A 34 13.75 6.95 4.97
N GLY A 35 14.08 5.68 4.69
CA GLY A 35 13.88 4.54 5.60
C GLY A 35 12.42 4.06 5.69
N TYR A 36 11.44 4.98 5.70
CA TYR A 36 10.02 4.67 5.67
C TYR A 36 9.25 5.75 4.90
N VAL A 37 8.41 5.33 3.96
CA VAL A 37 7.60 6.22 3.13
C VAL A 37 6.21 5.61 2.90
N GLY A 38 5.22 6.46 2.67
CA GLY A 38 3.97 6.06 2.02
C GLY A 38 4.14 6.16 0.52
N VAL A 39 3.59 5.21 -0.21
CA VAL A 39 3.61 5.21 -1.68
C VAL A 39 2.17 5.10 -2.15
N ASP A 40 1.69 6.14 -2.81
CA ASP A 40 0.33 6.17 -3.34
C ASP A 40 0.39 5.72 -4.81
N ILE A 41 -0.35 4.66 -5.11
CA ILE A 41 -0.36 4.01 -6.41
C ILE A 41 -1.78 4.06 -6.97
N VAL A 42 -1.88 4.43 -8.25
CA VAL A 42 -3.12 4.38 -9.00
C VAL A 42 -3.09 3.22 -9.98
N LEU A 43 -4.23 2.55 -10.15
CA LEU A 43 -4.41 1.53 -11.17
C LEU A 43 -5.05 2.19 -12.39
N ASP A 44 -4.22 2.53 -13.38
CA ASP A 44 -4.69 3.08 -14.63
C ASP A 44 -5.19 1.95 -15.55
N LYS A 45 -6.28 2.23 -16.28
CA LYS A 45 -6.92 1.25 -17.17
C LYS A 45 -6.02 0.80 -18.32
N HIS A 46 -5.13 1.67 -18.79
CA HIS A 46 -4.31 1.44 -19.98
C HIS A 46 -2.85 1.19 -19.65
N HIS A 47 -2.36 1.79 -18.57
CA HIS A 47 -0.95 1.75 -18.19
C HIS A 47 -0.69 0.84 -16.98
N GLY A 48 -1.73 0.29 -16.36
CA GLY A 48 -1.61 -0.54 -15.16
C GLY A 48 -1.25 0.27 -13.91
N PRO A 49 -0.59 -0.35 -12.92
CA PRO A 49 -0.11 0.33 -11.72
C PRO A 49 0.87 1.47 -12.03
N MET A 50 0.60 2.66 -11.49
CA MET A 50 1.45 3.83 -11.64
C MET A 50 1.68 4.51 -10.28
N LEU A 51 2.91 4.97 -10.06
CA LEU A 51 3.24 5.81 -8.90
C LEU A 51 2.59 7.19 -9.04
N LEU A 52 1.78 7.59 -8.06
CA LEU A 52 1.18 8.92 -8.00
C LEU A 52 1.97 9.86 -7.08
N GLU A 53 2.27 9.41 -5.86
CA GLU A 53 2.92 10.23 -4.83
C GLU A 53 3.82 9.39 -3.92
N ILE A 54 4.90 10.00 -3.44
CA ILE A 54 5.74 9.46 -2.35
C ILE A 54 5.62 10.38 -1.14
N ASN A 55 5.09 9.85 -0.05
CA ASN A 55 4.88 10.54 1.20
C ASN A 55 6.03 10.26 2.18
N ALA A 56 6.86 11.26 2.47
CA ALA A 56 7.99 11.15 3.42
C ALA A 56 7.56 10.91 4.88
N ARG A 57 6.32 11.26 5.23
CA ARG A 57 5.75 11.10 6.58
C ARG A 57 4.33 10.55 6.48
N PRO A 58 4.18 9.27 6.12
CA PRO A 58 2.86 8.68 6.01
C PRO A 58 2.21 8.61 7.41
N GLY A 59 0.91 8.86 7.47
CA GLY A 59 0.13 8.69 8.69
C GLY A 59 0.04 7.22 9.13
N ILE A 60 -0.34 7.00 10.39
CA ILE A 60 -0.53 5.65 10.97
C ILE A 60 -1.96 5.40 11.46
N SER A 61 -2.91 6.23 11.02
CA SER A 61 -4.29 6.20 11.50
C SER A 61 -4.98 4.86 11.23
N ILE A 62 -4.66 4.20 10.11
CA ILE A 62 -5.19 2.87 9.77
C ILE A 62 -4.74 1.83 10.80
N GLN A 63 -3.46 1.84 11.18
CA GLN A 63 -2.89 0.94 12.17
C GLN A 63 -3.51 1.19 13.56
N ILE A 64 -3.73 2.46 13.92
CA ILE A 64 -4.40 2.84 15.17
C ILE A 64 -5.84 2.33 15.18
N ALA A 65 -6.61 2.58 14.12
CA ALA A 65 -8.01 2.16 14.01
C ALA A 65 -8.16 0.64 14.11
N ASN A 66 -7.22 -0.12 13.53
CA ASN A 66 -7.21 -1.59 13.59
C ASN A 66 -6.49 -2.14 14.84
N ARG A 67 -5.94 -1.28 15.71
CA ARG A 67 -5.09 -1.66 16.85
C ARG A 67 -3.98 -2.65 16.47
N GLN A 68 -3.45 -2.50 15.26
CA GLN A 68 -2.47 -3.42 14.68
C GLN A 68 -1.35 -2.61 14.01
N GLY A 69 -0.19 -2.54 14.69
CA GLY A 69 1.01 -1.92 14.15
C GLY A 69 1.69 -2.76 13.06
N LEU A 70 2.64 -2.16 12.34
CA LEU A 70 3.36 -2.83 11.25
C LEU A 70 4.52 -3.71 11.71
N LYS A 71 5.06 -3.52 12.93
CA LYS A 71 6.29 -4.18 13.41
C LYS A 71 6.24 -5.71 13.23
N ALA A 72 5.20 -6.37 13.74
CA ALA A 72 5.07 -7.82 13.65
C ALA A 72 5.01 -8.32 12.20
N ARG A 73 4.33 -7.58 11.31
CA ARG A 73 4.24 -7.93 9.88
C ARG A 73 5.59 -7.80 9.18
N ILE A 74 6.29 -6.68 9.40
CA ILE A 74 7.62 -6.47 8.80
C ILE A 74 8.62 -7.52 9.31
N SER A 75 8.61 -7.82 10.61
CA SER A 75 9.49 -8.85 11.17
C SER A 75 9.22 -10.25 10.62
N SER A 76 7.98 -10.57 10.24
CA SER A 76 7.66 -11.85 9.59
C SER A 76 8.12 -11.96 8.13
N MET A 77 8.50 -10.84 7.49
CA MET A 77 8.92 -10.81 6.09
C MET A 77 10.42 -11.12 5.89
N GLY A 78 11.19 -11.33 6.96
CA GLY A 78 12.60 -11.70 6.88
C GLY A 78 13.54 -10.59 6.36
N LEU A 79 13.09 -9.33 6.40
CA LEU A 79 13.91 -8.14 6.15
C LEU A 79 14.83 -7.81 7.32
#